data_AF-A0A2V5VM93-F1
#
_entry.id   AF-A0A2V5VM93-F1
#
_cell.length_a   1.000
_cell.length_b   1.000
_cell.length_c   1.000
_cell.angle_alpha   90.00
_cell.angle_beta   90.00
_cell.angle_gamma   90.00
#
_symmetry.space_group_name_H-M   'P 1'
#
loop_
_entity.id
_entity.type
_entity.pdbx_description
1 polymer ?
#
loop_
_entity_poly.entity_id
_entity_poly.type
_entity_poly.pdbx_seq_one_letter_code
_entity_poly.pdbx_strand_id
1 'polypeptide(L)' 'MNESSWICCQIGAREHYAVPRALFRREALRLLITDAWVQPRSVIRALGSGLRERFHPELASASTKAWNTGLIAFEA' A
#
# COMPACT_ATOMS: atom_id res chain seq x y z
N MET A 1 -25.32 2.10 -6.85
CA MET A 1 -24.14 2.57 -6.09
C MET A 1 -23.46 1.32 -5.58
N ASN A 2 -22.32 0.93 -6.17
CA ASN A 2 -21.57 -0.22 -5.67
C ASN A 2 -20.83 0.26 -4.42
N GLU A 3 -21.27 -0.14 -3.22
CA GLU A 3 -20.51 0.15 -2.01
C GLU A 3 -19.19 -0.60 -2.10
N SER A 4 -18.06 0.12 -2.08
CA SER A 4 -16.75 -0.49 -1.94
C SER A 4 -16.75 -1.34 -0.66
N SER A 5 -16.81 -2.65 -0.83
CA SER A 5 -17.13 -3.61 0.24
C SER A 5 -15.89 -4.29 0.80
N TRP A 6 -14.76 -4.23 0.09
CA TRP A 6 -13.59 -5.05 0.42
C TRP A 6 -12.51 -4.27 1.16
N ILE A 7 -12.15 -4.77 2.35
CA ILE A 7 -10.91 -4.41 3.02
C ILE A 7 -9.86 -5.45 2.59
N CYS A 8 -8.76 -4.99 1.99
CA CYS A 8 -7.66 -5.86 1.59
C CYS A 8 -6.49 -5.66 2.56
N CYS A 9 -6.10 -6.71 3.28
CA CYS A 9 -4.92 -6.71 4.13
C CYS A 9 -3.77 -7.40 3.38
N GLN A 10 -2.74 -6.65 2.98
CA GLN A 10 -1.57 -7.19 2.29
C GLN A 10 -0.28 -6.67 2.94
N ILE A 11 0.48 -7.57 3.54
CA ILE A 11 1.84 -7.30 4.03
C ILE A 11 2.81 -7.48 2.85
N GLY A 12 3.73 -6.54 2.65
CA GLY A 12 4.64 -6.59 1.51
C GLY A 12 4.07 -5.95 0.25
N ALA A 13 4.98 -5.53 -0.63
CA ALA A 13 4.66 -5.17 -2.01
C ALA A 13 4.63 -6.38 -2.97
N ARG A 14 4.36 -7.58 -2.44
CA ARG A 14 4.34 -8.83 -3.22
C ARG A 14 3.40 -8.70 -4.40
N GLU A 15 3.83 -9.22 -5.56
CA GLU A 15 3.11 -9.13 -6.83
C GLU A 15 2.65 -7.69 -7.15
N HIS A 16 3.40 -6.69 -6.70
CA HIS A 16 3.13 -5.28 -6.92
C HIS A 16 1.68 -4.89 -6.59
N TYR A 17 1.16 -5.41 -5.46
CA TYR A 17 -0.19 -5.13 -5.01
C TYR A 17 -1.30 -5.62 -5.98
N ALA A 18 -1.08 -6.74 -6.68
CA ALA A 18 -2.01 -7.26 -7.70
C ALA A 18 -3.47 -7.38 -7.23
N VAL A 19 -3.70 -7.92 -6.02
CA VAL A 19 -5.06 -8.11 -5.47
C VAL A 19 -5.77 -6.79 -5.16
N PRO A 20 -5.23 -5.88 -4.33
CA PRO A 20 -5.89 -4.60 -4.08
C PRO A 20 -6.02 -3.76 -5.35
N ARG A 21 -5.09 -3.86 -6.31
CA ARG A 21 -5.26 -3.23 -7.64
C ARG A 21 -6.46 -3.78 -8.40
N ALA A 22 -6.62 -5.10 -8.46
CA ALA A 22 -7.77 -5.73 -9.11
C ALA A 22 -9.10 -5.31 -8.46
N LEU A 23 -9.13 -5.19 -7.12
CA LEU A 23 -10.28 -4.68 -6.38
C LEU A 23 -10.53 -3.19 -6.65
N PHE A 24 -9.47 -2.39 -6.72
CA PHE A 24 -9.54 -0.95 -6.98
C PHE A 24 -10.08 -0.64 -8.38
N ARG A 25 -9.63 -1.38 -9.41
CA ARG A 25 -10.15 -1.27 -10.79
C ARG A 25 -11.65 -1.55 -10.90
N ARG A 26 -12.21 -2.32 -9.97
CA ARG A 26 -13.63 -2.68 -9.92
C ARG A 26 -14.43 -1.80 -8.96
N GLU A 27 -13.82 -0.72 -8.44
CA GLU A 27 -14.41 0.18 -7.44
C GLU A 27 -14.85 -0.56 -6.15
N ALA A 28 -14.28 -1.75 -5.93
CA ALA A 28 -14.68 -2.67 -4.87
C ALA A 28 -13.77 -2.55 -3.64
N LEU A 29 -12.58 -1.93 -3.78
CA LEU A 29 -11.63 -1.72 -2.70
C LEU A 29 -12.06 -0.55 -1.81
N ARG A 30 -12.46 -0.86 -0.57
CA ARG A 30 -12.77 0.13 0.47
C ARG A 30 -11.51 0.67 1.14
N LEU A 31 -10.58 -0.22 1.47
CA LEU A 31 -9.38 0.08 2.24
C LEU A 31 -8.29 -0.95 1.95
N LEU A 32 -7.07 -0.49 1.69
CA LEU A 32 -5.86 -1.30 1.75
C LEU A 32 -5.21 -1.12 3.13
N ILE A 33 -4.93 -2.22 3.82
CA ILE A 33 -4.12 -2.27 5.03
C ILE A 33 -2.80 -2.95 4.68
N THR A 34 -1.68 -2.30 4.95
CA THR A 34 -0.34 -2.83 4.67
C THR A 34 0.65 -2.44 5.76
N ASP A 35 1.81 -3.08 5.80
CA ASP A 35 2.87 -2.77 6.77
C ASP A 35 3.55 -1.43 6.45
N ALA A 36 3.75 -1.13 5.15
CA ALA A 36 4.31 0.14 4.71
C ALA A 36 3.65 0.66 3.42
N TRP A 37 3.47 1.98 3.37
CA TRP A 37 3.03 2.72 2.20
C TRP A 37 3.85 4.00 2.06
N VAL A 38 4.74 4.04 1.07
CA VAL A 38 5.77 5.10 0.95
C VAL A 38 5.62 5.83 -0.37
N GLN A 39 4.95 6.99 -0.34
CA GLN A 39 4.75 7.80 -1.53
C GLN A 39 6.09 8.21 -2.18
N PRO A 40 6.13 8.40 -3.52
CA PRO A 40 7.37 8.75 -4.24
C PRO A 40 8.09 10.00 -3.70
N ARG A 41 7.33 10.96 -3.17
CA ARG A 41 7.81 12.23 -2.57
C ARG A 41 8.19 12.13 -1.10
N SER A 42 8.10 10.95 -0.50
CA SER A 42 8.39 10.75 0.92
C SER A 42 9.89 10.69 1.18
N VAL A 43 10.39 11.43 2.18
CA VAL A 43 11.82 11.47 2.52
C VAL A 43 12.34 10.12 3.01
N ILE A 44 11.50 9.31 3.67
CA ILE A 44 11.87 7.97 4.15
C ILE A 44 12.10 6.97 3.02
N ARG A 45 11.70 7.30 1.78
CA ARG A 45 11.95 6.47 0.59
C ARG A 45 13.45 6.30 0.29
N ALA A 46 14.28 7.21 0.80
CA ALA A 46 15.73 7.13 0.69
C ALA A 46 16.37 6.11 1.65
N LEU A 47 15.66 5.68 2.70
CA LEU A 47 16.21 4.83 3.76
C LEU A 47 16.44 3.36 3.35
N GLY A 48 15.91 2.91 2.21
CA GLY A 48 16.18 1.55 1.73
C GLY A 48 15.45 1.20 0.43
N SER A 49 15.98 0.22 -0.31
CA SER A 49 15.36 -0.31 -1.53
C SER A 49 13.98 -0.91 -1.25
N GLY A 50 13.83 -1.64 -0.14
CA GLY A 50 12.58 -2.26 0.26
C GLY A 50 11.42 -1.27 0.47
N LEU A 51 11.70 -0.01 0.84
CA LEU A 51 10.70 1.06 0.98
C LEU A 51 10.30 1.68 -0.37
N ARG A 52 11.17 1.63 -1.38
CA ARG A 52 10.90 2.20 -2.71
C ARG A 52 9.83 1.43 -3.47
N GLU A 53 9.65 0.16 -3.11
CA GLU A 53 8.67 -0.77 -3.68
C GLU A 53 7.32 -0.71 -2.95
N ARG A 54 7.23 -0.03 -1.80
CA ARG A 54 6.01 0.06 -0.96
C ARG A 54 4.99 1.08 -1.46
N PHE A 55 4.89 1.23 -2.78
CA PHE A 55 3.95 2.12 -3.42
C PHE A 55 3.63 1.64 -4.83
N HIS A 56 2.37 1.80 -5.24
CA HIS A 56 1.94 1.54 -6.61
C HIS A 56 1.10 2.72 -7.14
N PRO A 57 1.46 3.32 -8.30
CA PRO A 57 0.76 4.50 -8.84
C PRO A 57 -0.74 4.31 -9.03
N GLU A 58 -1.17 3.11 -9.44
CA GLU A 58 -2.60 2.78 -9.64
C GLU A 58 -3.43 2.89 -8.35
N LEU A 59 -2.81 2.70 -7.18
CA LEU A 59 -3.47 2.79 -5.88
C LEU A 59 -3.22 4.16 -5.21
N ALA A 60 -2.69 5.15 -5.92
CA ALA A 60 -2.33 6.45 -5.34
C ALA A 60 -3.51 7.20 -4.72
N SER A 61 -4.72 6.99 -5.24
CA SER A 61 -5.98 7.54 -4.73
C SER A 61 -6.79 6.53 -3.90
N ALA A 62 -6.29 5.32 -3.69
CA ALA A 62 -6.96 4.34 -2.83
C ALA A 62 -6.80 4.72 -1.35
N SER A 63 -7.87 4.55 -0.57
CA SER A 63 -7.78 4.64 0.89
C SER A 63 -6.82 3.58 1.40
N THR A 64 -5.72 4.01 2.03
CA THR A 64 -4.63 3.12 2.46
C THR A 64 -4.22 3.44 3.89
N LYS A 65 -4.10 2.42 4.73
CA LYS A 65 -3.57 2.51 6.10
C LYS A 65 -2.30 1.68 6.21
N ALA A 66 -1.24 2.31 6.74
CA ALA A 66 0.05 1.66 6.92
C ALA A 66 0.77 2.15 8.18
N TRP A 67 1.72 1.35 8.67
CA TRP A 67 2.51 1.64 9.87
C TRP A 67 4.01 1.68 9.53
N ASN A 68 4.38 2.65 8.69
CA ASN A 68 5.75 2.79 8.17
C ASN A 68 6.84 2.80 9.27
N THR A 69 6.57 3.43 10.42
CA THR A 69 7.51 3.49 11.55
C THR A 69 7.77 2.13 12.18
N GLY A 70 6.76 1.26 12.23
CA GLY A 70 6.90 -0.10 12.75
C GLY A 70 7.80 -0.95 11.87
N LEU A 71 7.66 -0.84 10.53
CA LEU A 71 8.55 -1.53 9.60
C LEU A 71 9.99 -1.00 9.71
N ILE A 72 10.17 0.32 9.72
CA ILE A 72 11.51 0.93 9.84
C ILE A 72 12.20 0.49 11.14
N ALA A 73 11.49 0.47 12.27
CA ALA A 73 12.07 0.02 13.54
C ALA A 73 12.39 -1.48 13.57
N PHE A 74 11.71 -2.30 12.75
CA PHE A 74 12.00 -3.73 12.63
C PHE A 74 13.21 -4.03 11.72
N GLU A 75 13.43 -3.21 10.69
CA GLU A 75 14.52 -3.38 9.72
C GLU A 75 15.84 -2.69 10.13
N ALA A 76 15.81 -1.78 11.11
CA ALA A 76 16.99 -1.08 11.66
C ALA A 76 17.76 -1.94 12.67
#